data_AF-A0A7E5VQF6-F1
#
_entry.id   AF-A0A7E5VQF6-F1
#
_cell.length_a   1.000
_cell.length_b   1.000
_cell.length_c   1.000
_cell.angle_alpha   90.00
_cell.angle_beta   90.00
_cell.angle_gamma   90.00
#
_symmetry.space_group_name_H-M   'P 1'
#
loop_
_entity.id
_entity.type
_entity.pdbx_description
1 polymer ?
#
loop_
_entity_poly.entity_id
_entity_poly.type
_entity_poly.pdbx_seq_one_letter_code
_entity_poly.pdbx_strand_id
1 'polypeptide(L)'
;MSTGMKLDFLIDNPKVTTLDRKNDVAMQILEHYKDSQGKPMINIVEECFRTYFVSYIARSGFPFFENVREFIERMQGAGLPAMYYTWTQRMLGIPGWSMKNPQEARPFAETSLDNLRISYAILFCGYFLSTILFIVELWKGRRARIQRRKVLKRKLARKHLRNAF
;
A
#
# COMPACT_ATOMS: atom_id res chain seq x y z
N MET A 1 -27.77 12.19 15.18
CA MET A 1 -27.27 11.01 15.91
C MET A 1 -25.88 10.67 15.37
N SER A 2 -24.88 11.10 16.15
CA SER A 2 -23.45 10.75 16.15
C SER A 2 -22.82 10.19 14.87
N THR A 3 -22.24 11.04 14.02
CA THR A 3 -21.20 10.61 13.05
C THR A 3 -19.93 10.15 13.76
N GLY A 4 -19.64 10.66 14.96
CA GLY A 4 -18.51 10.21 15.81
C GLY A 4 -18.56 8.72 16.12
N MET A 5 -19.72 8.22 16.55
CA MET A 5 -19.92 6.80 16.84
C MET A 5 -19.69 5.91 15.61
N LYS A 6 -19.93 6.41 14.39
CA LYS A 6 -19.63 5.67 13.16
C LYS A 6 -18.14 5.57 12.91
N LEU A 7 -17.38 6.64 13.11
CA LEU A 7 -15.93 6.63 12.88
C LEU A 7 -15.19 5.82 13.95
N ASP A 8 -15.63 5.89 15.21
CA ASP A 8 -15.11 5.02 16.28
C ASP A 8 -15.28 3.55 15.92
N PHE A 9 -16.46 3.17 15.43
CA PHE A 9 -16.73 1.81 14.98
C PHE A 9 -15.84 1.34 13.82
N LEU A 10 -15.45 2.24 12.90
CA LEU A 10 -14.53 1.92 11.80
C LEU A 10 -13.10 1.67 12.28
N ILE A 11 -12.66 2.40 13.30
CA ILE A 11 -11.34 2.21 13.90
C ILE A 11 -11.29 0.86 14.63
N ASP A 12 -12.36 0.53 15.36
CA ASP A 12 -12.47 -0.75 16.05
C ASP A 12 -12.64 -1.92 15.07
N ASN A 13 -13.22 -1.68 13.89
CA ASN A 13 -13.49 -2.70 12.88
C ASN A 13 -12.89 -2.32 11.51
N PRO A 14 -11.60 -2.63 11.27
CA PRO A 14 -10.86 -2.17 10.09
C PRO A 14 -11.33 -2.78 8.75
N LYS A 15 -12.32 -3.67 8.76
CA LYS A 15 -12.91 -4.31 7.56
C LYS A 15 -14.26 -3.72 7.17
N VAL A 16 -14.70 -2.65 7.81
CA VAL A 16 -15.98 -2.00 7.55
C VAL A 16 -15.76 -0.73 6.72
N THR A 17 -16.74 -0.39 5.90
CA THR A 17 -16.78 0.87 5.14
C THR A 17 -18.12 1.55 5.37
N THR A 18 -18.10 2.87 5.45
CA THR A 18 -19.30 3.70 5.55
C THR A 18 -19.31 4.73 4.43
N LEU A 19 -20.51 5.23 4.12
CA LEU A 19 -20.71 6.30 3.17
C LEU A 19 -21.20 7.54 3.90
N ASP A 20 -20.55 8.66 3.65
CA ASP A 20 -20.93 9.96 4.21
C ASP A 20 -20.30 11.09 3.36
N ARG A 21 -20.63 12.35 3.65
CA ARG A 21 -20.21 13.50 2.84
C ARG A 21 -18.71 13.74 2.96
N LYS A 22 -18.00 13.77 1.82
CA LYS A 22 -16.53 13.95 1.75
C LYS A 22 -16.01 15.06 2.66
N ASN A 23 -16.56 16.28 2.56
CA ASN A 23 -16.07 17.43 3.33
C ASN A 23 -16.30 17.28 4.84
N ASP A 24 -17.44 16.71 5.24
CA ASP A 24 -17.82 16.58 6.66
C ASP A 24 -16.94 15.50 7.32
N VAL A 25 -16.81 14.35 6.67
CA VAL A 25 -15.92 13.26 7.11
C VAL A 25 -14.47 13.71 7.15
N ALA A 26 -14.00 14.41 6.12
CA ALA A 26 -12.62 14.86 6.08
C ALA A 26 -12.32 15.86 7.22
N MET A 27 -13.24 16.76 7.55
CA MET A 27 -13.07 17.63 8.73
C MET A 27 -13.05 16.82 10.01
N GLN A 28 -13.97 15.87 10.18
CA GLN A 28 -14.09 15.07 11.39
C GLN A 28 -12.88 14.16 11.63
N ILE A 29 -12.35 13.53 10.57
CA ILE A 29 -11.11 12.75 10.62
C ILE A 29 -9.94 13.64 11.06
N LEU A 30 -9.86 14.85 10.51
CA LEU A 30 -8.80 15.77 10.89
C LEU A 30 -9.01 16.34 12.29
N GLU A 31 -10.22 16.48 12.80
CA GLU A 31 -10.43 17.00 14.15
C GLU A 31 -10.12 15.96 15.23
N HIS A 32 -10.60 14.73 15.05
CA HIS A 32 -10.61 13.72 16.12
C HIS A 32 -9.76 12.47 15.85
N TYR A 33 -9.43 12.18 14.59
CA TYR A 33 -8.81 10.91 14.18
C TYR A 33 -7.49 11.11 13.44
N LYS A 34 -6.60 11.87 14.07
CA LYS A 34 -5.23 12.11 13.64
C LYS A 34 -4.23 11.28 14.46
N ASP A 35 -3.20 10.79 13.79
CA ASP A 35 -2.02 10.22 14.43
C ASP A 35 -1.22 11.32 15.16
N SER A 36 -0.29 10.92 16.01
CA SER A 36 0.75 11.75 16.66
C SER A 36 1.50 12.68 15.70
N GLN A 37 1.60 12.30 14.42
CA GLN A 37 2.22 13.07 13.34
C GLN A 37 1.22 13.98 12.58
N GLY A 38 -0.01 14.10 13.05
CA GLY A 38 -1.07 14.91 12.43
C GLY A 38 -1.69 14.31 11.16
N LYS A 39 -1.34 13.06 10.81
CA LYS A 39 -1.86 12.36 9.62
C LYS A 39 -3.20 11.68 9.89
N PRO A 40 -4.14 11.65 8.93
CA PRO A 40 -5.43 10.98 9.12
C PRO A 40 -5.25 9.46 9.34
N MET A 41 -5.99 8.90 10.30
CA MET A 41 -5.98 7.46 10.57
C MET A 41 -6.94 6.67 9.67
N ILE A 42 -7.95 7.35 9.13
CA ILE A 42 -8.99 6.77 8.28
C ILE A 42 -8.80 7.30 6.86
N ASN A 43 -8.81 6.41 5.88
CA ASN A 43 -8.68 6.79 4.48
C ASN A 43 -10.05 7.09 3.85
N ILE A 44 -10.12 8.15 3.05
CA ILE A 44 -11.29 8.48 2.23
C ILE A 44 -11.00 8.04 0.81
N VAL A 45 -11.83 7.15 0.27
CA VAL A 45 -11.76 6.72 -1.13
C VAL A 45 -12.43 7.79 -2.00
N GLU A 46 -11.77 8.23 -3.07
CA GLU A 46 -12.32 9.30 -3.94
C GLU A 46 -13.43 8.77 -4.86
N GLU A 47 -13.36 7.49 -5.19
CA GLU A 47 -14.32 6.80 -6.04
C GLU A 47 -15.63 6.57 -5.27
N CYS A 48 -16.68 7.26 -5.68
CA CYS A 48 -18.03 6.99 -5.23
C CYS A 48 -18.85 6.41 -6.38
N PHE A 49 -19.41 5.22 -6.20
CA PHE A 49 -20.23 4.54 -7.22
C PHE A 49 -21.52 5.28 -7.58
N ARG A 50 -21.94 6.26 -6.76
CA ARG A 50 -23.14 7.06 -6.96
C ARG A 50 -22.93 8.50 -6.52
N THR A 51 -23.47 9.45 -7.28
CA THR A 51 -23.50 10.85 -6.87
C THR A 51 -24.68 11.09 -5.95
N TYR A 52 -24.40 11.61 -4.76
CA TYR A 52 -25.42 12.01 -3.80
C TYR A 52 -25.47 13.54 -3.71
N PHE A 53 -26.68 14.08 -3.68
CA PHE A 53 -26.91 15.51 -3.49
C PHE A 53 -27.64 15.74 -2.18
N VAL A 54 -27.25 16.82 -1.49
CA VAL A 54 -27.96 17.29 -0.30
C VAL A 54 -29.03 18.26 -0.78
N SER A 55 -30.29 17.95 -0.51
CA SER A 55 -31.45 18.77 -0.86
C SER A 55 -32.27 19.11 0.37
N TYR A 56 -32.92 20.27 0.35
CA TYR A 56 -33.89 20.65 1.36
C TYR A 56 -35.27 20.13 0.98
N ILE A 57 -35.95 19.51 1.95
CA ILE A 57 -37.30 18.98 1.78
C ILE A 57 -38.27 19.97 2.43
N ALA A 58 -39.27 20.42 1.67
CA ALA A 58 -40.34 21.27 2.17
C ALA A 58 -41.68 20.55 2.06
N ARG A 59 -42.66 20.96 2.89
CA ARG A 59 -44.03 20.45 2.81
C ARG A 59 -44.68 20.88 1.48
N SER A 60 -45.51 20.02 0.90
CA SER A 60 -46.32 20.39 -0.25
C SER A 60 -47.22 21.60 0.09
N GLY A 61 -47.25 22.59 -0.80
CA GLY A 61 -47.95 23.87 -0.59
C GLY A 61 -47.24 24.86 0.33
N PHE A 62 -45.97 24.65 0.66
CA PHE A 62 -45.21 25.61 1.46
C PHE A 62 -45.13 26.98 0.73
N PRO A 63 -45.67 28.06 1.32
CA PRO A 63 -45.88 29.33 0.61
C PRO A 63 -44.57 30.05 0.24
N PHE A 64 -43.46 29.72 0.90
CA PHE A 64 -42.16 30.36 0.67
C PHE A 64 -41.18 29.48 -0.08
N PHE A 65 -41.66 28.41 -0.74
CA PHE A 65 -40.77 27.46 -1.43
C PHE A 65 -39.90 28.16 -2.48
N GLU A 66 -40.50 29.00 -3.32
CA GLU A 66 -39.78 29.74 -4.36
C GLU A 66 -38.75 30.72 -3.76
N ASN A 67 -39.12 31.44 -2.70
CA ASN A 67 -38.20 32.36 -2.02
C ASN A 67 -37.00 31.62 -1.43
N VAL A 68 -37.22 30.46 -0.81
CA VAL A 68 -36.15 29.63 -0.24
C VAL A 68 -35.28 29.04 -1.34
N ARG A 69 -35.88 28.60 -2.44
CA ARG A 69 -35.15 28.10 -3.61
C ARG A 69 -34.23 29.18 -4.18
N GLU A 70 -34.75 30.35 -4.47
CA GLU A 70 -33.97 31.49 -4.99
C GLU A 70 -32.85 31.89 -4.02
N PHE A 71 -33.13 31.89 -2.72
CA PHE A 71 -32.14 32.14 -1.69
C PHE A 71 -31.00 31.11 -1.72
N ILE A 72 -31.31 29.82 -1.81
CA ILE A 72 -30.31 28.74 -1.89
C ILE A 72 -29.48 28.86 -3.17
N GLU A 73 -30.13 29.12 -4.32
CA GLU A 73 -29.45 29.33 -5.60
C GLU A 73 -28.46 30.51 -5.52
N ARG A 74 -28.87 31.63 -4.91
CA ARG A 74 -28.00 32.79 -4.68
C ARG A 74 -26.86 32.47 -3.72
N MET A 75 -27.12 31.74 -2.63
CA MET A 75 -26.07 31.32 -1.70
C MET A 75 -25.04 30.41 -2.38
N GLN A 76 -25.50 29.49 -3.22
CA GLN A 76 -24.62 28.59 -3.97
C GLN A 76 -23.81 29.35 -5.03
N GLY A 77 -24.46 30.24 -5.79
CA GLY A 77 -23.81 31.10 -6.78
C GLY A 77 -22.78 32.06 -6.18
N ALA A 78 -23.00 32.53 -4.95
CA ALA A 78 -22.04 33.34 -4.21
C ALA A 78 -20.95 32.52 -3.50
N GLY A 79 -20.99 31.19 -3.57
CA GLY A 79 -19.97 30.31 -2.98
C GLY A 79 -19.97 30.27 -1.45
N LEU A 80 -21.06 30.70 -0.78
CA LEU A 80 -21.15 30.71 0.68
C LEU A 80 -20.86 29.35 1.33
N PRO A 81 -21.35 28.21 0.80
CA PRO A 81 -21.03 26.90 1.36
C PRO A 81 -19.53 26.61 1.37
N ALA A 82 -18.79 26.98 0.32
CA ALA A 82 -17.35 26.79 0.26
C ALA A 82 -16.63 27.68 1.29
N MET A 83 -17.08 28.94 1.42
CA MET A 83 -16.56 29.86 2.44
C MET A 83 -16.81 29.35 3.85
N TYR A 84 -17.99 28.79 4.12
CA TYR A 84 -18.31 28.18 5.41
C TYR A 84 -17.28 27.09 5.77
N TYR A 85 -17.04 26.12 4.89
CA TYR A 85 -16.06 25.06 5.15
C TYR A 85 -14.65 25.58 5.40
N THR A 86 -14.18 26.54 4.58
CA THR A 86 -12.84 27.12 4.77
C THR A 86 -12.72 27.91 6.08
N TRP A 87 -13.79 28.61 6.49
CA TRP A 87 -13.82 29.33 7.76
C TRP A 87 -13.85 28.38 8.95
N THR A 88 -14.68 27.35 8.91
CA THR A 88 -14.75 26.30 9.94
C THR A 88 -13.40 25.61 10.10
N GLN A 89 -12.73 25.25 9.00
CA GLN A 89 -11.37 24.67 9.04
C GLN A 89 -10.37 25.57 9.76
N ARG A 90 -10.39 26.88 9.49
CA ARG A 90 -9.51 27.85 10.15
C ARG A 90 -9.82 27.95 11.64
N MET A 91 -11.10 27.98 12.02
CA MET A 91 -11.53 28.05 13.41
C MET A 91 -11.14 26.80 14.21
N LEU A 92 -11.17 25.63 13.57
CA LEU A 92 -10.72 24.36 14.16
C LEU A 92 -9.19 24.19 14.14
N GLY A 93 -8.42 25.18 13.65
CA GLY A 93 -6.96 25.10 13.55
C GLY A 93 -6.47 24.01 12.59
N ILE A 94 -7.31 23.56 11.66
CA ILE A 94 -6.97 22.52 10.69
C ILE A 94 -6.18 23.19 9.54
N PRO A 95 -4.91 22.81 9.30
CA PRO A 95 -4.11 23.44 8.24
C PRO A 95 -4.74 23.14 6.87
N GLY A 96 -4.96 24.19 6.07
CA GLY A 96 -5.64 24.08 4.76
C GLY A 96 -4.94 23.18 3.73
N TRP A 97 -3.64 22.88 3.92
CA TRP A 97 -2.92 21.91 3.11
C TRP A 97 -3.39 20.46 3.39
N SER A 98 -3.86 20.16 4.60
CA SER A 98 -4.30 18.82 4.99
C SER A 98 -5.50 18.30 4.18
N MET A 99 -6.26 19.19 3.52
CA MET A 99 -7.34 18.82 2.60
C MET A 99 -6.95 18.90 1.12
N LYS A 100 -5.90 19.65 0.76
CA LYS A 100 -5.37 19.73 -0.62
C LYS A 100 -4.48 18.55 -0.98
N ASN A 101 -3.80 17.97 0.02
CA ASN A 101 -3.09 16.68 -0.10
C ASN A 101 -3.71 15.65 0.86
N PRO A 102 -4.97 15.20 0.64
CA PRO A 102 -5.57 14.20 1.52
C PRO A 102 -4.89 12.82 1.38
N GLN A 103 -4.03 12.63 0.38
CA GLN A 103 -3.38 11.35 0.11
C GLN A 103 -2.02 11.57 -0.54
N GLU A 104 -0.99 11.90 0.23
CA GLU A 104 0.15 11.00 0.09
C GLU A 104 -0.35 9.70 0.70
N ALA A 105 -0.80 8.76 -0.14
CA ALA A 105 -1.06 7.40 0.28
C ALA A 105 0.09 7.02 1.21
N ARG A 106 -0.21 6.61 2.46
CA ARG A 106 0.83 6.17 3.41
C ARG A 106 1.80 5.35 2.56
N PRO A 107 3.07 5.77 2.44
CA PRO A 107 3.98 5.10 1.54
C PRO A 107 3.87 3.62 1.88
N PHE A 108 3.63 2.78 0.86
CA PHE A 108 3.59 1.33 1.05
C PHE A 108 4.74 0.99 1.98
N ALA A 109 4.42 0.34 3.11
CA ALA A 109 5.30 0.18 4.25
C ALA A 109 6.75 0.10 3.77
N GLU A 110 7.58 1.07 4.17
CA GLU A 110 8.97 1.20 3.70
C GLU A 110 9.56 -0.20 3.62
N THR A 111 10.06 -0.58 2.44
CA THR A 111 10.55 -1.93 2.17
C THR A 111 11.69 -2.24 3.14
N SER A 112 11.33 -2.78 4.30
CA SER A 112 12.26 -3.11 5.35
C SER A 112 12.96 -4.41 5.00
N LEU A 113 14.19 -4.57 5.47
CA LEU A 113 14.97 -5.78 5.27
C LEU A 113 14.25 -7.03 5.82
N ASP A 114 13.35 -6.87 6.78
CA ASP A 114 12.51 -7.94 7.31
C ASP A 114 11.58 -8.55 6.25
N ASN A 115 10.99 -7.71 5.39
CA ASN A 115 10.11 -8.18 4.31
C ASN A 115 10.88 -8.94 3.22
N LEU A 116 12.18 -8.68 3.06
CA LEU A 116 13.04 -9.32 2.06
C LEU A 116 13.77 -10.57 2.59
N ARG A 117 13.65 -10.89 3.88
CA ARG A 117 14.38 -11.99 4.53
C ARG A 117 14.16 -13.33 3.84
N ILE A 118 12.93 -13.62 3.40
CA ILE A 118 12.58 -14.89 2.75
C ILE A 118 13.27 -14.99 1.39
N SER A 119 13.26 -13.92 0.59
CA SER A 119 13.93 -13.86 -0.71
C SER A 119 15.43 -14.09 -0.59
N TYR A 120 16.08 -13.47 0.41
CA TYR A 120 17.50 -13.70 0.69
C TYR A 120 17.78 -15.12 1.17
N ALA A 121 16.90 -15.73 1.96
CA ALA A 121 17.05 -17.11 2.41
C ALA A 121 17.00 -18.10 1.22
N ILE A 122 16.04 -17.93 0.31
CA ILE A 122 15.94 -18.75 -0.91
C ILE A 122 17.20 -18.61 -1.77
N LEU A 123 17.66 -17.37 -1.96
CA LEU A 123 18.89 -17.08 -2.70
C LEU A 123 20.10 -17.79 -2.08
N PHE A 124 20.25 -17.70 -0.76
CA PHE A 124 21.35 -18.32 -0.02
C PHE A 124 21.31 -19.85 -0.14
N CYS A 125 20.13 -20.46 0.01
CA CYS A 125 19.95 -21.89 -0.19
C CYS A 125 20.32 -22.32 -1.63
N GLY A 126 19.93 -21.55 -2.64
CA GLY A 126 20.27 -21.81 -4.04
C GLY A 126 21.79 -21.79 -4.28
N TYR A 127 22.49 -20.79 -3.74
CA TYR A 127 23.94 -20.71 -3.84
C TYR A 127 24.64 -21.86 -3.10
N PHE A 128 24.13 -22.24 -1.94
CA PHE A 128 24.70 -23.35 -1.17
C PHE A 128 24.55 -24.69 -1.91
N LEU A 129 23.39 -24.96 -2.51
CA LEU A 129 23.18 -26.15 -3.33
C LEU A 129 24.11 -26.17 -4.56
N SER A 130 24.23 -25.04 -5.25
CA SER A 130 25.08 -24.90 -6.44
C SER A 130 26.56 -25.16 -6.11
N THR A 131 27.05 -24.59 -5.00
CA THR A 131 28.44 -24.80 -4.56
C THR A 131 28.71 -26.24 -4.16
N ILE A 132 27.78 -26.92 -3.48
CA ILE A 132 27.89 -28.36 -3.19
C ILE A 132 27.99 -29.18 -4.48
N LEU A 133 27.10 -28.95 -5.43
CA LEU A 133 27.10 -29.67 -6.71
C LEU A 133 28.42 -29.46 -7.47
N PHE A 134 28.91 -28.22 -7.51
CA PHE A 134 30.18 -27.87 -8.12
C PHE A 134 31.37 -28.61 -7.47
N ILE A 135 31.41 -28.69 -6.14
CA ILE A 135 32.46 -29.42 -5.41
C ILE A 135 32.42 -30.91 -5.74
N VAL A 136 31.23 -31.52 -5.77
CA VAL A 136 31.04 -32.94 -6.10
C VAL A 136 31.50 -33.23 -7.53
N GLU A 137 31.17 -32.36 -8.49
CA GLU A 137 31.61 -32.48 -9.86
C GLU A 137 33.15 -32.36 -9.96
N LEU A 138 33.75 -31.40 -9.26
CA LEU A 138 35.20 -31.22 -9.22
C LEU A 138 35.90 -32.49 -8.69
N TRP A 139 35.34 -33.10 -7.64
CA TRP A 139 35.87 -34.33 -7.04
C TRP A 139 35.78 -35.52 -7.97
N LYS A 140 34.62 -35.73 -8.61
CA LYS A 140 34.43 -36.80 -9.61
C LYS A 140 35.36 -36.60 -10.80
N GLY A 141 35.47 -35.36 -11.31
CA GLY A 141 36.36 -35.00 -12.41
C GLY A 141 37.83 -35.26 -12.07
N ARG A 142 38.29 -34.87 -10.87
CA ARG A 142 39.66 -35.17 -10.40
C ARG A 142 39.91 -36.68 -10.29
N ARG A 143 39.01 -37.45 -9.70
CA ARG A 143 39.15 -38.92 -9.58
C ARG A 143 39.18 -39.60 -10.95
N ALA A 144 38.30 -39.22 -11.88
CA ALA A 144 38.28 -39.77 -13.24
C ALA A 144 39.57 -39.46 -14.01
N ARG A 145 40.13 -38.25 -13.88
CA ARG A 145 41.43 -37.89 -14.47
C ARG A 145 42.58 -38.73 -13.92
N ILE A 146 42.61 -38.96 -12.60
CA ILE A 146 43.63 -39.81 -11.96
C ILE A 146 43.52 -41.27 -12.44
N GLN A 147 42.30 -41.81 -12.51
CA GLN A 147 42.04 -43.16 -13.04
C GLN A 147 42.50 -43.30 -14.49
N ARG A 148 42.13 -42.37 -15.38
CA ARG A 148 42.57 -42.35 -16.79
C ARG A 148 44.10 -42.30 -16.91
N ARG A 149 44.78 -41.46 -16.10
CA ARG A 149 46.25 -41.41 -16.07
C ARG A 149 46.88 -42.74 -15.64
N LYS A 150 46.32 -43.42 -14.63
CA LYS A 150 46.80 -44.74 -14.18
C LYS A 150 46.61 -45.81 -15.27
N VAL A 151 45.45 -45.84 -15.93
CA VAL A 151 45.17 -46.77 -17.04
C VAL A 151 46.09 -46.52 -18.23
N LEU A 152 46.34 -45.25 -18.59
CA LEU A 152 47.24 -44.89 -19.68
C LEU A 152 48.68 -45.34 -19.38
N LYS A 153 49.19 -45.08 -18.16
CA LYS A 153 50.52 -45.57 -17.75
C LYS A 153 50.64 -47.10 -17.83
N ARG A 154 49.61 -47.84 -17.40
CA ARG A 154 49.58 -49.32 -17.52
C ARG A 154 49.59 -49.79 -18.98
N LYS A 155 48.84 -49.12 -19.87
CA LYS A 155 48.86 -49.43 -21.31
C LYS A 155 50.23 -49.15 -21.93
N LEU A 156 50.87 -48.05 -21.56
CA LEU A 156 52.21 -47.68 -22.04
C LEU A 156 53.27 -48.70 -21.60
N ALA A 157 53.25 -49.11 -20.32
CA ALA A 157 54.17 -50.12 -19.78
C ALA A 157 54.02 -51.48 -20.48
N ARG A 158 52.78 -51.93 -20.74
CA ARG A 158 52.52 -53.15 -21.54
C ARG A 158 52.96 -53.03 -23.01
N LYS A 159 53.04 -51.83 -23.56
CA LYS A 159 53.52 -51.61 -24.93
C LYS A 159 55.05 -51.66 -24.98
N HIS A 160 55.74 -51.05 -24.01
CA HIS A 160 57.19 -51.17 -23.88
C HIS A 160 57.66 -52.61 -23.67
N LEU A 161 56.98 -53.38 -22.81
CA LEU A 161 57.29 -54.80 -22.61
C LEU A 161 57.14 -55.66 -23.87
N ARG A 162 56.24 -55.30 -24.79
CA ARG A 162 56.01 -56.02 -26.05
C ARG A 162 57.00 -55.66 -27.17
N ASN A 163 57.73 -54.56 -27.03
CA ASN A 163 58.73 -54.12 -28.00
C ASN A 163 60.16 -54.50 -27.57
N ALA A 164 60.32 -55.13 -26.40
CA ALA A 164 61.61 -55.54 -25.83
C ALA A 164 61.88 -57.06 -25.95
N PHE A 165 60.89 -57.81 -26.44
CA PHE A 165 60.97 -59.21 -26.87
C PHE A 165 60.69 -59.25 -28.37
#